data_AF-A0A9P5TYL1-F1
#
_entry.id   AF-A0A9P5TYL1-F1
#
_cell.length_a   1.000
_cell.length_b   1.000
_cell.length_c   1.000
_cell.angle_alpha   90.00
_cell.angle_beta   90.00
_cell.angle_gamma   90.00
#
_symmetry.space_group_name_H-M   'P 1'
#
loop_
_entity.id
_entity.type
_entity.pdbx_description
1 polymer ?
#
loop_
_entity_poly.entity_id
_entity_poly.type
_entity_poly.pdbx_seq_one_letter_code
_entity_poly.pdbx_strand_id
1 'polypeptide(L)'
;MGWKATPTLVIDRLGRILAVLAGQPEDPSYSDDLMSAYDLMETRGHAYSIGSSASEPQRCGNFSAYNCGTTMGMGNRFPVFMNPKAKRPLIQELLDAKPFQRMAWYQSRTYILLWAPRVYAEYEHVNGLFSQKMRIRPNFAGSVFLGAGFNFG
;
A
#
# COMPACT_ATOMS: atom_id res chain seq x y z
N MET A 1 18.45 13.95 10.19
CA MET A 1 18.61 12.48 10.08
C MET A 1 18.53 12.16 8.59
N GLY A 2 19.65 11.83 7.94
CA GLY A 2 19.69 11.69 6.48
C GLY A 2 18.98 10.42 6.02
N TRP A 3 18.08 10.54 5.05
CA TRP A 3 17.41 9.41 4.40
C TRP A 3 18.47 8.53 3.74
N LYS A 4 18.59 7.27 4.16
CA LYS A 4 19.53 6.34 3.55
C LYS A 4 18.97 5.89 2.21
N ALA A 5 19.60 6.32 1.11
CA ALA A 5 19.35 5.78 -0.22
C ALA A 5 19.74 4.29 -0.32
N THR A 6 20.62 3.81 0.57
CA THR A 6 21.15 2.44 0.55
C THR A 6 20.17 1.44 1.18
N PRO A 7 19.78 0.37 0.45
CA PRO A 7 18.96 -0.70 1.00
C PRO A 7 19.63 -1.34 2.22
N THR A 8 18.85 -1.59 3.29
CA THR A 8 19.32 -2.27 4.51
C THR A 8 18.52 -3.54 4.74
N LEU A 9 19.22 -4.67 4.96
CA LEU A 9 18.59 -5.96 5.22
C LEU A 9 18.41 -6.19 6.73
N VAL A 10 17.26 -6.70 7.11
CA VAL A 10 17.01 -7.27 8.43
C VAL A 10 17.05 -8.78 8.29
N ILE A 11 18.06 -9.41 8.89
CA ILE A 11 18.28 -10.85 8.82
C ILE A 11 18.11 -11.51 10.18
N ASP A 12 17.66 -12.76 10.17
CA ASP A 12 17.62 -13.57 11.38
C ASP A 12 18.96 -14.27 11.67
N ARG A 13 19.03 -15.03 12.78
CA ARG A 13 20.23 -15.77 13.19
C ARG A 13 20.65 -16.88 12.21
N LEU A 14 19.78 -17.27 11.28
CA LEU A 14 20.05 -18.28 10.26
C LEU A 14 20.41 -17.64 8.91
N GLY A 15 20.52 -16.31 8.84
CA GLY A 15 20.82 -15.58 7.61
C GLY A 15 19.62 -15.41 6.67
N ARG A 16 18.40 -15.67 7.13
CA ARG A 16 17.19 -15.45 6.32
C ARG A 16 16.80 -13.98 6.35
N ILE A 17 16.48 -13.43 5.19
CA ILE A 17 15.97 -12.06 5.07
C ILE A 17 14.54 -12.01 5.62
N LEU A 18 14.33 -11.25 6.69
CA LEU A 18 13.01 -11.05 7.32
C LEU A 18 12.33 -9.80 6.76
N ALA A 19 13.10 -8.74 6.51
CA ALA A 19 12.62 -7.50 5.95
C ALA A 19 13.74 -6.80 5.19
N VAL A 20 13.36 -5.97 4.23
CA VAL A 20 14.29 -5.09 3.54
C VAL A 20 13.79 -3.64 3.70
N LEU A 21 14.68 -2.75 4.10
CA LEU A 21 14.45 -1.31 4.11
C LEU A 21 15.00 -0.80 2.79
N ALA A 22 14.14 -0.67 1.78
CA ALA A 22 14.55 -0.51 0.37
C ALA A 22 15.24 0.84 0.06
N GLY A 23 15.10 1.83 0.94
CA GLY A 23 15.49 3.20 0.65
C GLY A 23 14.49 3.86 -0.29
N GLN A 24 15.02 4.64 -1.22
CA GLN A 24 14.26 5.39 -2.23
C GLN A 24 14.96 5.27 -3.60
N PRO A 25 14.26 5.47 -4.73
CA PRO A 25 14.90 5.50 -6.03
C PRO A 25 15.89 6.67 -6.13
N GLU A 26 16.84 6.56 -7.06
CA GLU A 26 17.76 7.66 -7.45
C GLU A 26 17.04 8.72 -8.29
N ASP A 27 15.86 9.15 -7.86
CA ASP A 27 15.09 10.23 -8.45
C ASP A 27 14.76 11.26 -7.36
N PRO A 28 15.33 12.47 -7.41
CA PRO A 28 15.05 13.53 -6.44
C PRO A 28 13.56 13.87 -6.30
N SER A 29 12.79 13.76 -7.39
CA SER A 29 11.34 14.05 -7.39
C SER A 29 10.53 13.05 -6.58
N TYR A 30 11.10 11.89 -6.25
CA TYR A 30 10.39 10.90 -5.44
C TYR A 30 10.10 11.43 -4.03
N SER A 31 11.03 12.17 -3.43
CA SER A 31 10.80 12.78 -2.12
C SER A 31 9.67 13.81 -2.17
N ASP A 32 9.58 14.59 -3.26
CA ASP A 32 8.51 15.56 -3.45
C ASP A 32 7.15 14.88 -3.67
N ASP A 33 7.14 13.76 -4.39
CA ASP A 33 5.94 12.92 -4.55
C ASP A 33 5.50 12.36 -3.16
N LEU A 34 6.42 11.93 -2.29
CA LEU A 34 6.07 11.48 -0.92
C LEU A 34 5.47 12.59 -0.07
N MET A 35 6.05 13.79 -0.11
CA MET A 35 5.48 14.95 0.59
C MET A 35 4.11 15.32 0.03
N SER A 36 3.95 15.28 -1.29
CA SER A 36 2.66 15.53 -1.94
C SER A 36 1.58 14.50 -1.54
N ALA A 37 1.95 13.23 -1.35
CA ALA A 37 1.04 12.21 -0.82
C ALA A 37 0.63 12.51 0.63
N TYR A 38 1.57 12.96 1.46
CA TYR A 38 1.30 13.36 2.84
C TYR A 38 0.32 14.54 2.88
N ASP A 39 0.63 15.62 2.17
CA ASP A 39 -0.21 16.83 2.14
C ASP A 39 -1.61 16.54 1.62
N LEU A 40 -1.73 15.65 0.62
CA LEU A 40 -3.02 15.22 0.09
C LEU A 40 -3.83 14.44 1.13
N MET A 41 -3.20 13.51 1.86
CA MET A 41 -3.87 12.75 2.92
C MET A 41 -4.27 13.65 4.10
N GLU A 42 -3.44 14.60 4.49
CA GLU A 42 -3.75 15.54 5.55
C GLU A 42 -4.94 16.44 5.15
N THR A 43 -4.83 17.11 4.00
CA THR A 43 -5.86 18.03 3.49
C THR A 43 -7.20 17.33 3.31
N ARG A 44 -7.19 16.16 2.66
CA ARG A 44 -8.43 15.41 2.43
C ARG A 44 -8.93 14.71 3.68
N GLY A 45 -8.05 14.26 4.56
CA GLY A 45 -8.39 13.74 5.88
C GLY A 45 -9.23 14.75 6.67
N HIS A 46 -8.79 16.01 6.71
CA HIS A 46 -9.55 17.09 7.34
C HIS A 46 -10.89 17.36 6.64
N ALA A 47 -10.90 17.45 5.31
CA ALA A 47 -12.12 17.70 4.54
C ALA A 47 -13.20 16.62 4.71
N TYR A 48 -12.79 15.37 4.95
CA TYR A 48 -13.69 14.24 5.21
C TYR A 48 -13.96 13.99 6.70
N SER A 49 -13.49 14.88 7.58
CA SER A 49 -13.59 14.77 9.05
C SER A 49 -13.10 13.41 9.55
N ILE A 50 -11.97 12.93 8.99
CA ILE A 50 -11.35 11.70 9.42
C ILE A 50 -10.81 11.90 10.84
N GLY A 51 -11.21 11.03 11.78
CA GLY A 51 -10.80 11.13 13.19
C GLY A 51 -11.62 12.09 14.08
N SER A 52 -12.65 12.78 13.55
CA SER A 52 -13.47 13.71 14.34
C SER A 52 -14.50 13.04 15.25
N SER A 53 -14.74 11.74 15.07
CA SER A 53 -15.50 10.91 15.99
C SER A 53 -14.51 10.18 16.89
N ALA A 54 -14.60 10.37 18.21
CA ALA A 54 -13.79 9.67 19.19
C ALA A 54 -13.89 8.15 19.00
N SER A 55 -12.92 7.57 18.30
CA SER A 55 -12.77 6.11 18.23
C SER A 55 -12.12 5.62 19.51
N GLU A 56 -12.59 4.46 19.98
CA GLU A 56 -11.98 3.78 21.11
C GLU A 56 -10.48 3.57 20.88
N PRO A 57 -9.66 3.65 21.95
CA PRO A 57 -8.21 3.49 21.84
C PRO A 57 -7.86 2.13 21.22
N GLN A 58 -7.25 2.16 20.04
CA GLN A 58 -6.74 0.96 19.38
C GLN A 58 -5.32 0.66 19.84
N ARG A 59 -4.93 -0.63 19.79
CA ARG A 59 -3.59 -1.12 20.19
C ARG A 59 -2.43 -0.40 19.48
N CYS A 60 -2.65 0.11 18.27
CA CYS A 60 -1.63 0.75 17.44
C CYS A 60 -1.71 2.29 17.44
N GLY A 61 -2.56 2.90 18.29
CA GLY A 61 -2.82 4.34 18.29
C GLY A 61 -4.20 4.68 17.77
N ASN A 62 -4.69 5.88 18.09
CA ASN A 62 -6.03 6.31 17.72
C ASN A 62 -6.03 7.01 16.36
N PHE A 63 -6.07 6.23 15.28
CA PHE A 63 -6.16 6.77 13.92
C PHE A 63 -7.20 6.00 13.10
N SER A 64 -7.73 6.66 12.08
CA SER A 64 -8.64 6.02 11.14
C SER A 64 -7.85 5.35 10.02
N ALA A 65 -8.18 4.09 9.73
CA ALA A 65 -7.58 3.33 8.64
C ALA A 65 -8.67 2.83 7.69
N TYR A 66 -8.41 2.92 6.39
CA TYR A 66 -9.33 2.48 5.35
C TYR A 66 -8.64 1.53 4.38
N ASN A 67 -9.18 0.32 4.25
CA ASN A 67 -8.68 -0.68 3.33
C ASN A 67 -9.55 -0.75 2.06
N CYS A 68 -8.92 -0.95 0.90
CA CYS A 68 -9.59 -1.05 -0.39
C CYS A 68 -8.94 -2.08 -1.32
N GLY A 69 -9.68 -2.45 -2.36
CA GLY A 69 -9.28 -3.46 -3.33
C GLY A 69 -9.71 -4.86 -2.86
N THR A 70 -8.87 -5.87 -3.07
CA THR A 70 -9.20 -7.27 -2.85
C THR A 70 -8.37 -7.88 -1.73
N THR A 71 -9.02 -8.70 -0.90
CA THR A 71 -8.35 -9.51 0.13
C THR A 71 -8.83 -10.96 0.07
N MET A 72 -7.93 -11.88 0.44
CA MET A 72 -8.21 -13.31 0.67
C MET A 72 -8.17 -13.66 2.18
N GLY A 73 -8.05 -12.66 3.06
CA GLY A 73 -7.90 -12.87 4.50
C GLY A 73 -9.20 -13.23 5.23
N MET A 74 -9.08 -13.53 6.53
CA MET A 74 -10.19 -13.78 7.48
C MET A 74 -10.99 -15.09 7.24
N GLY A 75 -10.37 -16.11 6.67
CA GLY A 75 -11.02 -17.42 6.47
C GLY A 75 -11.93 -17.49 5.24
N ASN A 76 -11.91 -16.47 4.39
CA ASN A 76 -12.64 -16.48 3.13
C ASN A 76 -12.03 -17.50 2.16
N ARG A 77 -12.89 -18.33 1.55
CA ARG A 77 -12.49 -19.30 0.52
C ARG A 77 -12.24 -18.66 -0.85
N PHE A 78 -12.73 -17.43 -1.03
CA PHE A 78 -12.67 -16.68 -2.27
C PHE A 78 -12.29 -15.22 -1.97
N PRO A 79 -11.72 -14.49 -2.94
CA PRO A 79 -11.37 -13.10 -2.77
C PRO A 79 -12.61 -12.25 -2.53
N VAL A 80 -12.50 -11.31 -1.61
CA VAL A 80 -13.56 -10.35 -1.29
C VAL A 80 -13.08 -8.93 -1.53
N PHE A 81 -14.00 -8.06 -1.97
CA PHE A 81 -13.72 -6.64 -2.14
C PHE A 81 -13.87 -5.91 -0.81
N MET A 82 -12.81 -5.21 -0.41
CA MET A 82 -12.83 -4.31 0.75
C MET A 82 -13.55 -3.04 0.37
N ASN A 83 -14.61 -2.72 1.12
CA ASN A 83 -15.46 -1.56 0.86
C ASN A 83 -15.25 -0.48 1.93
N PRO A 84 -14.61 0.65 1.62
CA PRO A 84 -14.44 1.79 2.53
C PRO A 84 -15.74 2.57 2.80
N LYS A 85 -16.90 2.07 2.35
CA LYS A 85 -18.24 2.62 2.58
C LYS A 85 -18.31 4.10 2.17
N ALA A 86 -18.74 4.98 3.09
CA ALA A 86 -18.88 6.41 2.85
C ALA A 86 -17.58 7.11 2.45
N LYS A 87 -16.41 6.50 2.71
CA LYS A 87 -15.11 7.06 2.33
C LYS A 87 -14.61 6.60 0.96
N ARG A 88 -15.42 5.86 0.20
CA ARG A 88 -15.06 5.41 -1.16
C ARG A 88 -14.59 6.55 -2.09
N PRO A 89 -15.23 7.74 -2.13
CA PRO A 89 -14.75 8.83 -2.98
C PRO A 89 -13.35 9.31 -2.61
N LEU A 90 -13.08 9.47 -1.31
CA LEU A 90 -11.75 9.80 -0.79
C LEU A 90 -10.71 8.76 -1.21
N ILE A 91 -11.02 7.48 -1.00
CA ILE A 91 -10.07 6.41 -1.33
C ILE A 91 -9.82 6.33 -2.83
N GLN A 92 -10.83 6.53 -3.66
CA GLN A 92 -10.66 6.55 -5.12
C GLN A 92 -9.73 7.71 -5.55
N GLU A 93 -9.90 8.89 -4.95
CA GLU A 93 -9.01 10.03 -5.20
C GLU A 93 -7.54 9.70 -4.85
N LEU A 94 -7.30 9.05 -3.72
CA LEU A 94 -5.94 8.65 -3.33
C LEU A 94 -5.36 7.57 -4.25
N LEU A 95 -6.18 6.63 -4.74
CA LEU A 95 -5.76 5.62 -5.72
C LEU A 95 -5.38 6.25 -7.07
N ASP A 96 -6.10 7.29 -7.49
CA ASP A 96 -5.88 7.98 -8.76
C ASP A 96 -4.74 9.02 -8.68
N ALA A 97 -4.31 9.40 -7.47
CA ALA A 97 -3.24 10.35 -7.27
C ALA A 97 -1.86 9.76 -7.62
N LYS A 98 -1.15 10.47 -8.51
CA LYS A 98 0.20 10.16 -8.99
C LYS A 98 1.19 9.71 -7.88
N PRO A 99 1.32 10.40 -6.73
CA PRO A 99 2.31 10.00 -5.75
C PRO A 99 2.04 8.61 -5.16
N PHE A 100 0.78 8.22 -4.96
CA PHE A 100 0.44 6.87 -4.49
C PHE A 100 0.70 5.79 -5.54
N GLN A 101 0.38 6.07 -6.81
CA GLN A 101 0.71 5.17 -7.91
C GLN A 101 2.21 4.94 -8.01
N ARG A 102 3.00 6.01 -7.86
CA ARG A 102 4.46 5.94 -7.89
C ARG A 102 5.03 5.14 -6.72
N MET A 103 4.52 5.34 -5.50
CA MET A 103 4.89 4.55 -4.32
C MET A 103 4.60 3.06 -4.53
N ALA A 104 3.40 2.72 -4.98
CA ALA A 104 2.99 1.34 -5.20
C ALA A 104 3.80 0.66 -6.33
N TRP A 105 4.14 1.42 -7.37
CA TRP A 105 5.03 0.97 -8.44
C TRP A 105 6.43 0.65 -7.92
N TYR A 106 7.05 1.56 -7.16
CA TYR A 106 8.38 1.35 -6.57
C TYR A 106 8.41 0.14 -5.64
N GLN A 107 7.40 0.00 -4.77
CA GLN A 107 7.25 -1.15 -3.89
C GLN A 107 7.12 -2.47 -4.68
N SER A 108 6.38 -2.48 -5.79
CA SER A 108 6.15 -3.73 -6.52
C SER A 108 7.37 -4.11 -7.37
N ARG A 109 7.90 -3.15 -8.13
CA ARG A 109 8.94 -3.35 -9.15
C ARG A 109 10.34 -3.40 -8.60
N THR A 110 10.67 -2.59 -7.61
CA THR A 110 12.03 -2.51 -7.09
C THR A 110 12.19 -3.41 -5.88
N TYR A 111 11.19 -3.45 -4.99
CA TYR A 111 11.34 -4.15 -3.73
C TYR A 111 11.06 -5.66 -3.85
N ILE A 112 9.86 -6.06 -4.25
CA ILE A 112 9.49 -7.49 -4.24
C ILE A 112 10.20 -8.24 -5.35
N LEU A 113 10.29 -7.66 -6.55
CA LEU A 113 10.96 -8.32 -7.67
C LEU A 113 12.44 -8.60 -7.38
N LEU A 114 13.14 -7.66 -6.74
CA LEU A 114 14.57 -7.80 -6.46
C LEU A 114 14.85 -8.72 -5.27
N TRP A 115 14.09 -8.57 -4.18
CA TRP A 115 14.38 -9.24 -2.91
C TRP A 115 13.56 -10.51 -2.67
N ALA A 116 12.45 -10.69 -3.38
CA ALA A 116 11.55 -11.83 -3.22
C ALA A 116 10.90 -12.24 -4.57
N PRO A 117 11.69 -12.57 -5.61
CA PRO A 117 11.17 -12.83 -6.97
C PRO A 117 10.15 -13.97 -7.03
N ARG A 118 10.28 -14.99 -6.17
CA ARG A 118 9.29 -16.07 -6.05
C ARG A 118 7.94 -15.58 -5.52
N VAL A 119 7.97 -14.64 -4.58
CA VAL A 119 6.75 -14.01 -4.03
C VAL A 119 6.12 -13.11 -5.10
N TYR A 120 6.94 -12.33 -5.83
CA TYR A 120 6.46 -11.52 -6.94
C TYR A 120 5.74 -12.38 -8.00
N ALA A 121 6.37 -13.48 -8.42
CA ALA A 121 5.79 -14.40 -9.42
C ALA A 121 4.47 -15.03 -8.94
N GLU A 122 4.36 -15.36 -7.65
CA GLU A 122 3.12 -15.85 -7.06
C GLU A 122 2.01 -14.79 -7.11
N TYR A 123 2.30 -13.53 -6.75
CA TYR A 123 1.32 -12.45 -6.87
C TYR A 123 0.85 -12.25 -8.32
N GLU A 124 1.77 -12.23 -9.28
CA GLU A 124 1.43 -12.13 -10.72
C GLU A 124 0.54 -13.31 -11.17
N HIS A 125 0.89 -14.53 -10.77
CA HIS A 125 0.11 -15.72 -11.10
C HIS A 125 -1.33 -15.64 -10.54
N VAL A 126 -1.44 -15.34 -9.25
CA VAL A 126 -2.73 -15.21 -8.55
C VAL A 126 -3.56 -14.06 -9.14
N ASN A 127 -2.94 -12.93 -9.46
CA ASN A 127 -3.61 -11.80 -10.12
C ASN A 127 -4.14 -12.19 -11.50
N GLY A 128 -3.38 -12.96 -12.28
CA GLY A 128 -3.82 -13.50 -13.56
C GLY A 128 -5.06 -14.38 -13.43
N LEU A 129 -5.06 -15.29 -12.46
CA LEU A 129 -6.21 -16.16 -12.17
C LEU A 129 -7.46 -15.36 -11.78
N PHE A 130 -7.31 -14.35 -10.93
CA PHE A 130 -8.45 -13.54 -10.48
C PHE A 130 -8.95 -12.56 -11.55
N SER A 131 -8.06 -12.00 -12.36
CA SER A 131 -8.44 -11.12 -13.46
C SER A 131 -9.34 -11.85 -14.46
N GLN A 132 -9.03 -13.11 -14.76
CA GLN A 132 -9.83 -13.96 -15.64
C GLN A 132 -11.19 -14.33 -15.03
N LYS A 133 -11.23 -14.69 -13.74
CA LYS A 133 -12.45 -15.24 -13.11
C LYS A 133 -13.40 -14.21 -12.52
N MET A 134 -12.88 -13.09 -12.00
CA MET A 134 -13.63 -12.16 -11.15
C MET A 134 -13.62 -10.72 -11.64
N ARG A 135 -12.98 -10.44 -12.80
CA ARG A 135 -12.87 -9.09 -13.38
C ARG A 135 -12.34 -8.06 -12.37
N ILE A 136 -11.39 -8.49 -11.53
CA ILE A 136 -10.77 -7.64 -10.52
C ILE A 136 -9.97 -6.55 -11.23
N ARG A 137 -10.08 -5.32 -10.73
CA ARG A 137 -9.23 -4.20 -11.18
C ARG A 137 -8.10 -3.98 -10.17
N PRO A 138 -6.85 -3.79 -10.63
CA PRO A 138 -5.76 -3.42 -9.75
C PRO A 138 -6.02 -2.04 -9.12
N ASN A 139 -5.56 -1.85 -7.89
CA ASN A 139 -5.63 -0.57 -7.19
C ASN A 139 -4.72 0.47 -7.85
N PHE A 140 -3.50 0.07 -8.22
CA PHE A 140 -2.49 0.93 -8.82
C PHE A 140 -1.92 0.28 -10.08
N ALA A 141 -1.73 1.08 -11.12
CA ALA A 141 -1.10 0.61 -12.35
C ALA A 141 0.35 0.17 -12.06
N GLY A 142 0.69 -1.07 -12.46
CA GLY A 142 2.03 -1.63 -12.28
C GLY A 142 2.34 -2.14 -10.88
N SER A 143 1.36 -2.17 -9.96
CA SER A 143 1.47 -2.86 -8.67
C SER A 143 0.89 -4.28 -8.73
N VAL A 144 1.59 -5.22 -8.12
CA VAL A 144 1.13 -6.62 -7.96
C VAL A 144 0.18 -6.79 -6.77
N PHE A 145 0.02 -5.76 -5.95
CA PHE A 145 -0.88 -5.81 -4.80
C PHE A 145 -2.29 -5.37 -5.17
N LEU A 146 -3.24 -6.27 -4.96
CA LEU A 146 -4.67 -5.99 -5.15
C LEU A 146 -5.32 -5.33 -3.94
N GLY A 147 -4.66 -5.31 -2.78
CA GLY A 147 -5.13 -4.67 -1.56
C GLY A 147 -4.26 -3.48 -1.19
N ALA A 148 -4.87 -2.41 -0.69
CA ALA A 148 -4.18 -1.24 -0.17
C ALA A 148 -4.87 -0.76 1.12
N GLY A 149 -4.10 -0.13 2.00
CA GLY A 149 -4.57 0.46 3.25
C GLY A 149 -4.04 1.88 3.39
N PHE A 150 -4.94 2.81 3.73
CA PHE A 150 -4.62 4.22 3.97
C PHE A 150 -4.85 4.53 5.44
N ASN A 151 -3.77 4.85 6.16
CA ASN A 151 -3.79 5.19 7.58
C ASN A 151 -3.69 6.71 7.73
N PHE A 152 -4.64 7.33 8.43
CA PHE A 152 -4.70 8.76 8.70
C PHE A 152 -4.32 9.04 10.15
N GLY A 153 -3.10 8.68 10.53
CA GLY A 153 -2.54 8.84 11.88
C GLY A 153 -1.21 9.56 11.89
#